data_AF-A0A538H8I4-F1
#
_entry.id   AF-A0A538H8I4-F1
#
_cell.length_a   1.000
_cell.length_b   1.000
_cell.length_c   1.000
_cell.angle_alpha   90.00
_cell.angle_beta   90.00
_cell.angle_gamma   90.00
#
_symmetry.space_group_name_H-M   'P 1'
#
loop_
_entity.id
_entity.type
_entity.pdbx_description
1 polymer ?
#
loop_
_entity_poly.entity_id
_entity_poly.type
_entity_poly.pdbx_seq_one_letter_code
_entity_poly.pdbx_strand_id
1 'polypeptide(L)'
;MTELTRSERTSRLLVARLDALASVASQITHVEAERLVELASIATMHAVALETLQAERAEAIWREAHARHPQLPRVVVQLPERLAA
;
A
#
# COMPACT_ATOMS: atom_id res chain seq x y z
N MET A 1 -11.62 -20.94 4.98
CA MET A 1 -11.48 -19.50 4.66
C MET A 1 -11.05 -19.41 3.21
N THR A 2 -11.80 -18.74 2.34
CA THR A 2 -11.52 -18.68 0.90
C THR A 2 -10.48 -17.61 0.58
N GLU A 3 -9.83 -17.72 -0.57
CA GLU A 3 -8.84 -16.73 -1.05
C GLU A 3 -9.45 -15.32 -1.18
N LEU A 4 -10.72 -15.25 -1.58
CA LEU A 4 -11.47 -14.01 -1.68
C LEU A 4 -11.61 -13.31 -0.31
N THR A 5 -11.92 -14.06 0.75
CA THR A 5 -11.96 -13.51 2.12
C THR A 5 -10.59 -13.03 2.61
N ARG A 6 -9.50 -13.70 2.21
CA ARG A 6 -8.14 -13.27 2.53
C ARG A 6 -7.81 -11.95 1.82
N SER A 7 -8.11 -11.84 0.53
CA SER A 7 -7.85 -10.64 -0.27
C SER A 7 -8.62 -9.42 0.24
N GLU A 8 -9.89 -9.59 0.59
CA GLU A 8 -10.71 -8.54 1.20
C GLU A 8 -10.12 -8.08 2.55
N ARG A 9 -9.65 -9.02 3.37
CA ARG A 9 -9.01 -8.71 4.64
C ARG A 9 -7.73 -7.91 4.44
N THR A 10 -6.87 -8.32 3.50
CA THR A 10 -5.63 -7.60 3.16
C THR A 10 -5.94 -6.19 2.65
N SER A 11 -6.98 -6.05 1.81
CA SER A 11 -7.44 -4.75 1.30
C SER A 11 -7.84 -3.80 2.44
N ARG A 12 -8.68 -4.28 3.39
CA ARG A 12 -9.10 -3.47 4.54
C ARG A 12 -7.92 -3.08 5.43
N LEU A 13 -6.97 -4.00 5.63
CA LEU A 13 -5.76 -3.74 6.38
C LEU A 13 -4.89 -2.67 5.71
N LEU A 14 -4.73 -2.73 4.39
CA LEU A 14 -3.98 -1.74 3.63
C LEU A 14 -4.60 -0.34 3.78
N VAL A 15 -5.92 -0.21 3.61
CA VAL A 15 -6.64 1.06 3.81
C VAL A 15 -6.35 1.64 5.20
N ALA A 16 -6.59 0.86 6.26
CA ALA A 16 -6.37 1.31 7.63
C ALA A 16 -4.91 1.72 7.89
N ARG A 17 -3.97 1.00 7.27
CA ARG A 17 -2.53 1.29 7.45
C ARG A 17 -2.10 2.55 6.72
N LEU A 18 -2.62 2.83 5.52
CA LEU A 18 -2.32 4.07 4.81
C LEU A 18 -2.91 5.29 5.53
N ASP A 19 -4.09 5.15 6.15
CA ASP A 19 -4.67 6.22 6.96
C ASP A 19 -3.85 6.52 8.22
N ALA A 20 -3.42 5.47 8.93
CA ALA A 20 -2.52 5.63 10.07
C ALA A 20 -1.16 6.23 9.65
N LEU A 21 -0.61 5.78 8.52
CA LEU A 21 0.62 6.31 7.96
C LEU A 21 0.50 7.80 7.64
N ALA A 22 -0.56 8.22 6.96
CA ALA A 22 -0.81 9.63 6.65
C ALA A 22 -0.88 10.48 7.92
N SER A 23 -1.56 9.98 8.96
CA SER A 23 -1.66 10.66 10.25
C SER A 23 -0.32 10.80 10.98
N VAL A 24 0.59 9.83 10.86
CA VAL A 24 1.92 9.91 11.47
C VAL A 24 2.84 10.78 10.62
N ALA A 25 2.78 10.65 9.30
CA ALA A 25 3.59 11.41 8.35
C ALA A 25 3.38 12.93 8.47
N SER A 26 2.19 13.38 8.87
CA SER A 26 1.92 14.81 9.11
C SER A 26 2.56 15.37 10.39
N GLN A 27 3.10 14.53 11.27
CA GLN A 27 3.64 14.91 12.59
C GLN A 27 5.17 14.80 12.68
N ILE A 28 5.82 14.29 11.64
CA ILE A 28 7.26 13.97 11.62
C ILE A 28 7.99 14.74 10.53
N THR A 29 9.31 14.58 10.48
CA THR A 29 10.12 15.21 9.44
C THR A 29 9.85 14.58 8.07
N HIS A 30 10.09 15.36 7.01
CA HIS A 30 9.85 14.90 5.64
C HIS A 30 10.62 13.61 5.30
N VAL A 31 11.89 13.51 5.70
CA VAL A 31 12.74 12.33 5.45
C VAL A 31 12.20 11.08 6.14
N GLU A 32 11.70 11.20 7.36
CA GLU A 32 11.11 10.07 8.09
C GLU A 32 9.78 9.64 7.46
N ALA A 33 8.97 10.60 7.01
CA ALA A 33 7.73 10.33 6.29
C ALA A 33 7.97 9.60 4.98
N GLU A 34 8.95 10.03 4.18
CA GLU A 34 9.36 9.36 2.93
C GLU A 34 9.75 7.91 3.18
N ARG A 35 10.55 7.64 4.20
CA ARG A 35 10.98 6.27 4.54
C ARG A 35 9.80 5.38 4.94
N LEU A 36 8.84 5.89 5.71
CA LEU A 36 7.66 5.11 6.09
C LEU A 36 6.75 4.82 4.89
N VAL A 37 6.63 5.78 3.98
CA VAL A 37 5.92 5.62 2.71
C VAL A 37 6.59 4.58 1.81
N GLU A 38 7.92 4.61 1.70
CA GLU A 38 8.69 3.62 0.93
C GLU A 38 8.46 2.20 1.48
N LEU A 39 8.55 2.02 2.80
CA LEU A 39 8.28 0.73 3.44
C LEU A 39 6.85 0.24 3.19
N ALA A 40 5.86 1.13 3.23
CA ALA A 40 4.48 0.78 2.94
C ALA A 40 4.28 0.37 1.47
N SER A 41 4.98 1.05 0.55
CA SER A 41 4.98 0.70 -0.88
C SER A 41 5.57 -0.70 -1.09
N ILE A 42 6.74 -0.99 -0.53
CA ILE A 42 7.40 -2.31 -0.62
C ILE A 42 6.51 -3.41 -0.03
N ALA A 43 5.90 -3.18 1.14
CA ALA A 43 4.98 -4.15 1.73
C ALA A 43 3.75 -4.42 0.85
N THR A 44 3.24 -3.38 0.17
CA THR A 44 2.15 -3.53 -0.81
C THR A 44 2.59 -4.38 -1.99
N MET A 45 3.78 -4.14 -2.54
CA MET A 45 4.34 -4.94 -3.63
C MET A 45 4.50 -6.41 -3.22
N HIS A 46 4.96 -6.70 -2.01
CA HIS A 46 5.02 -8.07 -1.50
C HIS A 46 3.65 -8.73 -1.34
N ALA A 47 2.65 -7.99 -0.86
CA ALA A 47 1.29 -8.50 -0.75
C ALA A 47 0.70 -8.88 -2.11
N VAL A 48 1.03 -8.11 -3.15
CA VAL A 48 0.66 -8.41 -4.54
C VAL A 48 1.42 -9.61 -5.09
N ALA A 49 2.74 -9.66 -4.88
CA ALA A 49 3.58 -10.77 -5.31
C ALA A 49 3.19 -12.12 -4.69
N LEU A 50 2.66 -12.10 -3.46
CA LEU A 50 2.15 -13.28 -2.75
C LEU A 50 0.68 -13.59 -3.08
N GLU A 51 0.09 -12.90 -4.06
CA GLU A 51 -1.32 -13.03 -4.47
C GLU A 51 -2.33 -12.80 -3.33
N THR A 52 -1.89 -12.16 -2.24
CA THR A 52 -2.74 -11.82 -1.10
C THR A 52 -3.54 -10.55 -1.33
N LEU A 53 -3.23 -9.81 -2.40
CA LEU A 53 -3.88 -8.58 -2.86
C LEU A 53 -3.72 -8.46 -4.37
N GLN A 54 -4.77 -8.10 -5.10
CA GLN A 54 -4.66 -7.85 -6.55
C GLN A 54 -3.98 -6.50 -6.81
N ALA A 55 -3.17 -6.42 -7.88
CA ALA A 55 -2.39 -5.22 -8.20
C ALA A 55 -3.29 -4.00 -8.46
N GLU A 56 -4.35 -4.19 -9.25
CA GLU A 56 -5.33 -3.15 -9.59
C GLU A 56 -6.04 -2.64 -8.34
N ARG A 57 -6.34 -3.56 -7.42
CA ARG A 57 -6.97 -3.23 -6.14
C ARG A 57 -6.03 -2.45 -5.24
N ALA A 58 -4.75 -2.85 -5.17
CA ALA A 58 -3.72 -2.13 -4.44
C ALA A 58 -3.55 -0.69 -4.97
N GLU A 59 -3.46 -0.52 -6.29
CA GLU A 59 -3.32 0.79 -6.92
C GLU A 59 -4.55 1.68 -6.65
N ALA A 60 -5.75 1.13 -6.73
CA ALA A 60 -6.97 1.84 -6.39
C ALA A 60 -6.95 2.34 -4.93
N ILE A 61 -6.53 1.48 -3.99
CA ILE A 61 -6.42 1.84 -2.57
C ILE A 61 -5.40 2.96 -2.36
N TRP A 62 -4.23 2.90 -2.99
CA TRP A 62 -3.22 3.96 -2.92
C TRP A 62 -3.72 5.29 -3.52
N ARG A 63 -4.44 5.22 -4.64
CA ARG A 63 -5.04 6.40 -5.28
C ARG A 63 -6.10 7.06 -4.40
N GLU A 64 -6.97 6.26 -3.79
CA GLU A 64 -7.97 6.73 -2.82
C GLU A 64 -7.33 7.29 -1.55
N ALA A 65 -6.23 6.70 -1.08
CA ALA A 65 -5.47 7.22 0.06
C ALA A 65 -4.81 8.56 -0.27
N HIS A 66 -4.18 8.71 -1.44
CA HIS A 66 -3.61 9.98 -1.91
C HIS A 66 -4.66 11.07 -2.07
N ALA A 67 -5.83 10.74 -2.63
CA ALA A 67 -6.93 11.69 -2.77
C ALA A 67 -7.42 12.25 -1.42
N ARG A 68 -7.38 11.44 -0.36
CA ARG A 68 -7.71 11.85 1.01
C ARG A 68 -6.55 12.53 1.74
N HIS A 69 -5.32 12.11 1.43
CA HIS A 69 -4.08 12.55 2.07
C HIS A 69 -3.01 12.87 1.02
N PRO A 70 -2.97 14.10 0.48
CA PRO A 70 -2.09 14.47 -0.63
C PRO A 70 -0.58 14.30 -0.36
N GLN A 71 -0.17 14.23 0.91
CA GLN A 71 1.21 13.94 1.30
C GLN A 71 1.67 12.51 1.00
N LEU A 72 0.73 11.56 0.82
CA LEU A 72 1.07 10.23 0.35
C LEU A 72 1.39 10.30 -1.15
N PRO A 73 2.33 9.51 -1.68
CA PRO A 73 2.57 9.50 -3.12
C PRO A 73 1.46 8.77 -3.86
N ARG A 74 1.32 9.10 -5.14
CA ARG A 74 0.60 8.25 -6.07
C ARG A 74 1.51 7.10 -6.48
N VAL A 75 1.25 5.92 -5.92
CA VAL A 75 2.04 4.71 -6.22
C VAL A 75 1.43 3.97 -7.41
N VAL A 76 2.27 3.64 -8.39
CA VAL A 76 1.94 2.64 -9.41
C VAL A 76 2.50 1.32 -8.92
N VAL A 77 1.63 0.40 -8.52
CA VAL A 77 2.05 -0.93 -8.05
C VAL A 77 2.30 -1.81 -9.27
N GLN A 78 3.49 -1.68 -9.86
CA GLN A 78 3.94 -2.63 -10.87
C GLN A 78 4.56 -3.84 -10.15
N LEU A 79 4.10 -5.04 -10.49
CA LEU A 79 4.80 -6.27 -10.12
C LEU A 79 6.24 -6.16 -10.67
N PRO A 80 7.28 -6.28 -9.84
CA PRO A 80 8.62 -6.40 -10.37
C PRO A 80 8.69 -7.72 -11.15
N GLU A 81 9.15 -7.67 -12.40
CA GLU A 81 9.30 -8.85 -13.29
C GLU A 81 10.17 -9.96 -12.65
N ARG A 82 10.91 -9.68 -11.56
CA ARG A 82 11.82 -10.60 -10.86
C ARG A 82 11.21 -11.35 -9.67
N LEU A 83 9.95 -11.77 -9.74
CA LEU A 83 9.40 -12.81 -8.85
C LEU A 83 9.04 -14.10 -9.59
N ALA A 84 9.63 -14.30 -10.78
CA ALA A 84 9.51 -15.49 -11.61
C ALA A 84 10.80 -16.35 -11.67
N ALA A 85 11.71 -16.22 -10.68
CA ALA A 85 12.96 -16.98 -10.61
C ALA A 85 13.01 -17.90 -9.40
#